data_AF-A0A973FHD8-F1
#
_entry.id   AF-A0A973FHD8-F1
#
_cell.length_a   1.000
_cell.length_b   1.000
_cell.length_c   1.000
_cell.angle_alpha   90.00
_cell.angle_beta   90.00
_cell.angle_gamma   90.00
#
_symmetry.space_group_name_H-M   'P 1'
#
loop_
_entity.id
_entity.type
_entity.pdbx_description
1 polymer ?
#
loop_
_entity_poly.entity_id
_entity_poly.type
_entity_poly.pdbx_seq_one_letter_code
_entity_poly.pdbx_strand_id
1 'polypeptide(L)'
;MYRNIADYGVIGDMRSSALVSRDGSIDYCCLPWLDSPTVFGALLDDERGGCFSLCPAAPFTSTREYIPETNILSTTFTTASGTIRLDDFMPVENTRQPQRPQGIHRCVHAIDGQTRLVLIFAPRPDYANCSPIIQAEGDGFTATTDKLCLHLVISGPEYQSEGLGTDTLRLSFTLSTGEAAHVDLYTESKPERLPCPYESTKTYWEEWIQFCIGQRCAWLGEFTPLVHRSLLVLKLLTIQPTGAIAAAATTSLPETPGGPRNWDYRFTWLRDASFTLKALFSLGHVSEADSFIRWLHATYRRHGSRRLQIMYSIHGEQALEERSLMHLKGYLGSRPVRAGNAAFRQNQWDIYGEVMDAALRLSDYA
;
A
#
# COMPACT_ATOMS: atom_id res chain seq x y z
N MET A 1 -16.44 3.79 -12.48
CA MET A 1 -16.48 2.47 -13.13
C MET A 1 -15.37 1.62 -12.54
N TYR A 2 -15.66 0.38 -12.14
CA TYR A 2 -14.63 -0.56 -11.68
C TYR A 2 -13.58 -0.85 -12.74
N ARG A 3 -12.33 -0.98 -12.30
CA ARG A 3 -11.22 -1.50 -13.11
C ARG A 3 -10.97 -2.97 -12.77
N ASN A 4 -10.35 -3.71 -13.67
CA ASN A 4 -9.92 -5.07 -13.36
C ASN A 4 -8.83 -5.02 -12.29
N ILE A 5 -8.78 -6.02 -11.40
CA ILE A 5 -7.73 -6.10 -10.37
C ILE A 5 -6.33 -6.10 -11.02
N ALA A 6 -6.17 -6.73 -12.18
CA ALA A 6 -4.90 -6.76 -12.93
C ALA A 6 -4.46 -5.38 -13.48
N ASP A 7 -5.35 -4.38 -13.46
CA ASP A 7 -5.05 -3.01 -13.85
C ASP A 7 -4.52 -2.17 -12.68
N TYR A 8 -4.24 -2.78 -11.52
CA TYR A 8 -3.61 -2.12 -10.39
C TYR A 8 -2.16 -2.58 -10.17
N GLY A 9 -1.29 -1.65 -9.79
CA GLY A 9 0.01 -1.91 -9.20
C GLY A 9 -0.02 -1.54 -7.72
N VAL A 10 0.71 -2.28 -6.89
CA VAL A 10 0.85 -2.01 -5.46
C VAL A 10 2.09 -1.18 -5.18
N ILE A 11 1.97 -0.20 -4.28
CA ILE A 11 3.07 0.54 -3.65
C ILE A 11 2.88 0.45 -2.12
N GLY A 12 3.94 0.61 -1.34
CA GLY A 12 3.86 0.46 0.11
C GLY A 12 5.16 0.79 0.83
N ASP A 13 5.03 1.16 2.11
CA ASP A 13 6.12 1.58 3.01
C ASP A 13 6.39 0.58 4.14
N MET A 14 5.87 -0.65 4.03
CA MET A 14 5.88 -1.66 5.10
C MET A 14 5.15 -1.22 6.39
N ARG A 15 4.28 -0.20 6.32
CA ARG A 15 3.28 0.13 7.34
C ARG A 15 1.88 0.05 6.76
N SER A 16 1.74 0.51 5.52
CA SER A 16 0.56 0.41 4.70
C SER A 16 0.91 0.24 3.21
N SER A 17 -0.13 0.21 2.38
CA SER A 17 -0.03 0.08 0.93
C SER A 17 -1.15 0.85 0.21
N ALA A 18 -0.92 1.09 -1.07
CA ALA A 18 -1.90 1.68 -1.97
C ALA A 18 -1.94 0.93 -3.31
N LEU A 19 -3.12 0.87 -3.93
CA LEU A 19 -3.31 0.30 -5.26
C LEU A 19 -3.54 1.39 -6.29
N VAL A 20 -2.61 1.49 -7.23
CA VAL A 20 -2.55 2.49 -8.30
C VAL A 20 -3.02 1.87 -9.62
N SER A 21 -4.07 2.42 -10.21
CA SER A 21 -4.60 1.98 -11.50
C SER A 21 -3.71 2.39 -12.68
N ARG A 22 -3.92 1.75 -13.84
CA ARG A 22 -3.30 2.14 -15.14
C ARG A 22 -3.57 3.59 -15.55
N ASP A 23 -4.61 4.21 -15.00
CA ASP A 23 -5.00 5.58 -15.31
C ASP A 23 -4.41 6.60 -14.33
N GLY A 24 -3.53 6.19 -13.41
CA GLY A 24 -2.95 7.08 -12.42
C GLY A 24 -3.89 7.40 -11.25
N SER A 25 -4.89 6.57 -10.98
CA SER A 25 -5.77 6.71 -9.80
C SER A 25 -5.41 5.71 -8.70
N ILE A 26 -5.22 6.21 -7.48
CA ILE A 26 -5.18 5.41 -6.26
C ILE A 26 -6.62 5.17 -5.81
N ASP A 27 -7.10 3.95 -6.00
CA ASP A 27 -8.50 3.57 -5.73
C ASP A 27 -8.66 2.76 -4.44
N TYR A 28 -7.53 2.36 -3.82
CA TYR A 28 -7.53 1.66 -2.54
C TYR A 28 -6.30 2.07 -1.74
N CYS A 29 -6.50 2.57 -0.52
CA CYS A 29 -5.43 2.82 0.43
C CYS A 29 -6.00 2.90 1.85
N CYS A 30 -5.32 2.30 2.81
CA CYS A 30 -5.61 2.39 4.23
C CYS A 30 -4.50 3.22 4.88
N LEU A 31 -4.82 4.12 5.82
CA LEU A 31 -3.81 4.93 6.49
C LEU A 31 -4.20 5.13 7.96
N PRO A 32 -3.24 5.17 8.90
CA PRO A 32 -1.79 5.04 8.68
C PRO A 32 -1.29 3.58 8.60
N TRP A 33 -2.09 2.61 9.00
CA TRP A 33 -1.70 1.19 8.99
C TRP A 33 -2.46 0.40 7.93
N LEU A 34 -1.88 -0.72 7.51
CA LEU A 34 -2.49 -1.60 6.50
C LEU A 34 -3.90 -2.05 6.90
N ASP A 35 -4.13 -2.38 8.18
CA ASP A 35 -5.43 -2.78 8.73
C ASP A 35 -6.30 -1.60 9.23
N SER A 36 -5.84 -0.36 9.05
CA SER A 36 -6.66 0.84 9.31
C SER A 36 -7.86 0.92 8.36
N PRO A 37 -8.91 1.69 8.69
CA PRO A 37 -9.97 1.97 7.74
C PRO A 37 -9.45 2.64 6.46
N THR A 38 -10.14 2.40 5.34
CA THR A 38 -9.73 2.98 4.05
C THR A 38 -9.85 4.50 4.06
N VAL A 39 -8.87 5.18 3.47
CA VAL A 39 -8.94 6.59 3.07
C VAL A 39 -9.45 6.71 1.64
N PHE A 40 -8.99 5.81 0.76
CA PHE A 40 -9.52 5.63 -0.59
C PHE A 40 -10.03 4.20 -0.71
N GLY A 41 -11.23 4.04 -1.25
CA GLY A 41 -11.94 2.77 -1.31
C GLY A 41 -12.78 2.63 -2.58
N ALA A 42 -12.46 3.37 -3.65
CA ALA A 42 -13.10 3.20 -4.96
C ALA A 42 -13.06 1.75 -5.48
N LEU A 43 -12.07 0.95 -5.06
CA LEU A 43 -12.04 -0.48 -5.35
C LEU A 43 -13.17 -1.26 -4.65
N LEU A 44 -13.63 -0.81 -3.48
CA LEU A 44 -14.78 -1.39 -2.77
C LEU A 44 -16.10 -0.81 -3.27
N ASP A 45 -16.12 0.47 -3.64
CA ASP A 45 -17.30 1.16 -4.16
C ASP A 45 -16.86 2.33 -5.06
N ASP A 46 -16.97 2.18 -6.39
CA ASP A 46 -16.44 3.17 -7.35
C ASP A 46 -17.25 4.47 -7.44
N GLU A 47 -18.34 4.61 -6.68
CA GLU A 47 -19.10 5.85 -6.55
C GLU A 47 -18.83 6.53 -5.20
N ARG A 48 -18.80 5.76 -4.12
CA ARG A 48 -18.70 6.30 -2.76
C ARG A 48 -17.29 6.29 -2.19
N GLY A 49 -16.45 5.38 -2.66
CA GLY A 49 -15.19 5.03 -2.04
C GLY A 49 -14.10 6.08 -2.15
N GLY A 50 -14.25 7.06 -3.05
CA GLY A 50 -13.27 8.11 -3.25
C GLY A 50 -11.94 7.61 -3.83
N CYS A 51 -11.12 8.53 -4.28
CA CYS A 51 -9.87 8.22 -4.97
C CYS A 51 -8.85 9.36 -4.86
N PHE A 52 -7.62 9.06 -5.24
CA PHE A 52 -6.57 10.05 -5.47
C PHE A 52 -5.98 9.86 -6.86
N SER A 53 -6.46 10.65 -7.83
CA SER A 53 -6.14 10.54 -9.25
C SER A 53 -5.23 11.65 -9.72
N LEU A 54 -4.27 11.32 -10.59
CA LEU A 54 -3.41 12.26 -11.31
C LEU A 54 -3.16 11.71 -12.72
N CYS A 55 -3.72 12.36 -13.74
CA CYS A 55 -3.64 11.90 -15.13
C CYS A 55 -3.73 13.06 -16.13
N PRO A 56 -3.42 12.85 -17.42
CA PRO A 56 -3.68 13.84 -18.46
C PRO A 56 -5.17 14.17 -18.58
N ALA A 57 -5.47 15.43 -18.92
CA ALA A 57 -6.83 15.91 -19.19
C ALA A 57 -7.36 15.45 -20.55
N ALA A 58 -6.46 15.28 -21.52
CA ALA A 58 -6.77 14.81 -22.87
C ALA A 58 -6.81 13.27 -22.91
N PRO A 59 -7.46 12.66 -23.93
CA PRO A 59 -7.37 11.22 -24.15
C PRO A 59 -5.91 10.75 -24.23
N PHE A 60 -5.63 9.61 -23.60
CA PHE A 60 -4.28 9.07 -23.48
C PHE A 60 -4.27 7.56 -23.62
N THR A 61 -3.07 7.02 -23.89
CA THR A 61 -2.72 5.62 -23.64
C THR A 61 -1.72 5.56 -22.49
N SER A 62 -1.71 4.47 -21.72
CA SER A 62 -0.74 4.28 -20.65
C SER A 62 -0.01 2.95 -20.69
N THR A 63 1.26 2.99 -20.31
CA THR A 63 2.10 1.82 -20.01
C THR A 63 2.62 1.93 -18.59
N ARG A 64 2.94 0.79 -17.97
CA ARG A 64 3.44 0.75 -16.61
C ARG A 64 4.56 -0.24 -16.45
N GLU A 65 5.47 0.10 -15.57
CA GLU A 65 6.52 -0.77 -15.08
C GLU A 65 6.87 -0.42 -13.64
N TYR A 66 7.43 -1.37 -12.90
CA TYR A 66 8.15 -1.01 -11.70
C TYR A 66 9.54 -0.56 -12.10
N ILE A 67 10.06 0.49 -11.47
CA ILE A 67 11.49 0.80 -11.57
C ILE A 67 12.24 -0.47 -11.14
N PRO A 68 13.21 -0.97 -11.95
CA PRO A 68 13.82 -2.27 -11.74
C PRO A 68 14.23 -2.50 -10.29
N GLU A 69 13.90 -3.67 -9.77
CA GLU A 69 14.29 -4.09 -8.41
C GLU A 69 13.73 -3.20 -7.26
N THR A 70 12.64 -2.47 -7.51
CA THR A 70 11.99 -1.63 -6.50
C THR A 70 10.48 -1.83 -6.36
N ASN A 71 9.88 -1.18 -5.36
CA ASN A 71 8.43 -0.98 -5.24
C ASN A 71 7.96 0.42 -5.72
N ILE A 72 8.74 1.08 -6.57
CA ILE A 72 8.35 2.35 -7.20
C ILE A 72 7.65 2.03 -8.52
N LEU A 73 6.40 2.45 -8.66
CA LEU A 73 5.60 2.21 -9.85
C LEU A 73 5.70 3.41 -10.79
N SER A 74 6.16 3.18 -12.02
CA SER A 74 6.21 4.18 -13.06
C SER A 74 5.10 3.96 -14.08
N THR A 75 4.30 5.00 -14.33
CA THR A 75 3.24 5.02 -15.34
C THR A 75 3.57 6.08 -16.38
N THR A 76 3.75 5.67 -17.64
CA THR A 76 3.94 6.61 -18.75
C THR A 76 2.59 6.83 -19.43
N PHE A 77 2.19 8.09 -19.58
CA PHE A 77 1.00 8.48 -20.34
C PHE A 77 1.42 9.20 -21.62
N THR A 78 0.85 8.78 -22.74
CA THR A 78 1.05 9.40 -24.05
C THR A 78 -0.27 10.00 -24.53
N THR A 79 -0.23 11.30 -24.83
CA THR A 79 -1.33 12.06 -25.44
C THR A 79 -0.93 12.51 -26.84
N ALA A 80 -1.85 13.14 -27.57
CA ALA A 80 -1.52 13.76 -28.86
C ALA A 80 -0.53 14.94 -28.76
N SER A 81 -0.39 15.57 -27.59
CA SER A 81 0.40 16.79 -27.40
C SER A 81 1.66 16.60 -26.56
N GLY A 82 1.87 15.43 -25.96
CA GLY A 82 3.02 15.16 -25.13
C GLY A 82 2.98 13.83 -24.39
N THR A 83 4.11 13.51 -23.76
CA THR A 83 4.33 12.32 -22.94
C THR A 83 4.78 12.73 -21.55
N ILE A 84 4.15 12.16 -20.53
CA ILE A 84 4.53 12.37 -19.13
C ILE A 84 4.77 11.01 -18.45
N ARG A 85 5.67 11.00 -17.47
CA ARG A 85 5.93 9.85 -16.59
C ARG A 85 5.52 10.20 -15.18
N LEU A 86 4.74 9.34 -14.55
CA LEU A 86 4.30 9.44 -13.16
C LEU A 86 4.93 8.31 -12.34
N ASP A 87 5.76 8.66 -11.38
CA ASP A 87 6.38 7.73 -10.44
C ASP A 87 5.64 7.81 -9.10
N ASP A 88 4.92 6.74 -8.74
CA ASP A 88 4.17 6.58 -7.50
C ASP A 88 4.95 5.68 -6.53
N PHE A 89 5.13 6.12 -5.29
CA PHE A 89 5.80 5.34 -4.25
C PHE A 89 5.41 5.78 -2.84
N MET A 90 5.71 4.93 -1.85
CA MET A 90 5.64 5.28 -0.44
C MET A 90 7.06 5.18 0.16
N PRO A 91 7.55 6.21 0.87
CA PRO A 91 8.91 6.23 1.36
C PRO A 91 9.17 5.17 2.42
N VAL A 92 10.33 4.53 2.34
CA VAL A 92 10.79 3.55 3.32
C VAL A 92 12.05 4.04 3.99
N GLU A 93 12.18 3.72 5.28
CA GLU A 93 13.41 3.97 6.03
C GLU A 93 13.89 2.67 6.66
N ASN A 94 15.19 2.43 6.66
CA ASN A 94 15.76 1.23 7.28
C ASN A 94 15.87 1.37 8.82
N THR A 95 14.76 1.68 9.49
CA THR A 95 14.67 1.82 10.95
C THR A 95 13.30 1.38 11.47
N ARG A 96 13.26 0.85 12.69
CA ARG A 96 12.00 0.51 13.38
C ARG A 96 11.23 1.76 13.84
N GLN A 97 11.89 2.91 13.88
CA GLN A 97 11.32 4.20 14.23
C GLN A 97 11.59 5.18 13.08
N PRO A 98 10.76 5.16 12.03
CA PRO A 98 10.90 6.09 10.91
C PRO A 98 10.76 7.53 11.42
N GLN A 99 11.64 8.40 10.94
CA GLN A 99 11.66 9.82 11.32
C GLN A 99 10.79 10.66 10.38
N ARG A 100 10.57 10.19 9.14
CA ARG A 100 9.74 10.87 8.17
C ARG A 100 8.27 10.57 8.45
N PRO A 101 7.40 11.58 8.29
CA PRO A 101 5.97 11.34 8.23
C PRO A 101 5.65 10.33 7.14
N GLN A 102 4.72 9.43 7.43
CA GLN A 102 4.22 8.51 6.42
C GLN A 102 3.49 9.30 5.34
N GLY A 103 3.71 8.89 4.09
CA GLY A 103 3.03 9.51 2.98
C GLY A 103 3.10 8.73 1.67
N ILE A 104 2.32 9.20 0.71
CA ILE A 104 2.32 8.76 -0.68
C ILE A 104 2.93 9.88 -1.50
N HIS A 105 3.97 9.56 -2.26
CA HIS A 105 4.64 10.50 -3.14
C HIS A 105 4.32 10.19 -4.59
N ARG A 106 4.02 11.24 -5.35
CA ARG A 106 3.65 11.15 -6.76
C ARG A 106 4.46 12.18 -7.53
N CYS A 107 5.50 11.72 -8.22
CA CYS A 107 6.42 12.56 -8.98
C CYS A 107 6.08 12.47 -10.46
N VAL A 108 5.62 13.58 -11.05
CA VAL A 108 5.30 13.65 -12.48
C VAL A 108 6.35 14.46 -13.23
N HIS A 109 6.85 13.89 -14.32
CA HIS A 109 7.86 14.49 -15.20
C HIS A 109 7.31 14.58 -16.62
N ALA A 110 7.40 15.75 -17.24
CA ALA A 110 7.11 15.90 -18.67
C ALA A 110 8.34 15.50 -19.50
N ILE A 111 8.19 14.41 -20.26
CA ILE A 111 9.26 13.83 -21.07
C ILE A 111 9.36 14.53 -22.42
N ASP A 112 8.22 14.81 -23.04
CA ASP A 112 8.14 15.46 -24.34
C ASP A 112 6.81 16.21 -24.51
N GLY A 113 6.83 17.29 -25.29
CA GLY A 113 5.68 18.12 -25.58
C GLY A 113 5.14 18.86 -24.35
N GLN A 114 3.84 19.14 -24.39
CA GLN A 114 3.10 19.86 -23.35
C GLN A 114 1.82 19.11 -23.01
N THR A 115 1.61 18.87 -21.71
CA THR A 115 0.47 18.07 -21.23
C THR A 115 -0.23 18.79 -20.07
N ARG A 116 -1.54 19.03 -20.23
CA ARG A 116 -2.40 19.46 -19.12
C ARG A 116 -2.77 18.26 -18.27
N LEU A 117 -2.51 18.35 -16.98
CA LEU A 117 -2.81 17.33 -15.98
C LEU A 117 -4.01 17.75 -15.13
N VAL A 118 -4.77 16.76 -14.68
CA VAL A 118 -5.86 16.93 -13.71
C VAL A 118 -5.58 16.03 -12.53
N LEU A 119 -5.65 16.62 -11.33
CA LEU A 119 -5.62 15.91 -10.07
C LEU A 119 -7.02 15.93 -9.46
N ILE A 120 -7.48 14.77 -9.01
CA ILE A 120 -8.70 14.62 -8.21
C ILE A 120 -8.31 14.03 -6.86
N PHE A 121 -8.53 14.78 -5.79
CA PHE A 121 -8.32 14.35 -4.42
C PHE A 121 -9.67 14.27 -3.72
N ALA A 122 -10.18 13.04 -3.59
CA ALA A 122 -11.48 12.73 -3.02
C ALA A 122 -11.34 11.70 -1.89
N PRO A 123 -10.72 12.05 -0.75
CA PRO A 123 -10.63 11.16 0.40
C PRO A 123 -12.02 10.84 0.97
N ARG A 124 -12.25 9.57 1.32
CA ARG A 124 -13.49 9.05 1.93
C ARG A 124 -13.15 8.13 3.11
N PRO A 125 -12.67 8.69 4.24
CA PRO A 125 -12.20 7.92 5.38
C PRO A 125 -13.28 7.04 6.00
N ASP A 126 -12.82 6.08 6.82
CA ASP A 126 -13.66 5.11 7.53
C ASP A 126 -14.60 4.33 6.60
N TYR A 127 -14.05 3.84 5.49
CA TYR A 127 -14.81 3.09 4.48
C TYR A 127 -15.94 3.92 3.87
N ALA A 128 -15.67 5.18 3.52
CA ALA A 128 -16.66 6.13 3.01
C ALA A 128 -17.85 6.42 3.94
N ASN A 129 -17.64 6.30 5.26
CA ASN A 129 -18.59 6.80 6.27
C ASN A 129 -18.33 8.26 6.67
N CYS A 130 -17.13 8.77 6.38
CA CYS A 130 -16.76 10.14 6.69
C CYS A 130 -16.43 10.89 5.39
N SER A 131 -16.82 12.16 5.33
CA SER A 131 -16.43 13.08 4.27
C SER A 131 -15.68 14.25 4.92
N PRO A 132 -14.37 14.41 4.66
CA PRO A 132 -13.60 15.51 5.23
C PRO A 132 -14.00 16.83 4.58
N ILE A 133 -13.66 17.94 5.25
CA ILE A 133 -13.69 19.27 4.62
C ILE A 133 -12.26 19.57 4.16
N ILE A 134 -12.12 19.94 2.89
CA ILE A 134 -10.82 20.28 2.30
C ILE A 134 -10.61 21.79 2.36
N GLN A 135 -9.50 22.23 2.94
CA GLN A 135 -9.13 23.63 3.10
C GLN A 135 -7.72 23.88 2.54
N ALA A 136 -7.45 25.12 2.13
CA ALA A 136 -6.10 25.52 1.74
C ALA A 136 -5.25 25.77 2.99
N GLU A 137 -4.00 25.32 2.99
CA GLU A 137 -3.08 25.49 4.10
C GLU A 137 -1.64 25.67 3.58
N GLY A 138 -1.10 26.89 3.73
CA GLY A 138 0.25 27.22 3.27
C GLY A 138 0.44 27.02 1.77
N ASP A 139 1.27 26.04 1.40
CA ASP A 139 1.62 25.64 0.03
C ASP A 139 0.80 24.44 -0.49
N GLY A 140 -0.24 24.04 0.24
CA GLY A 140 -1.02 22.85 -0.06
C GLY A 140 -2.44 22.91 0.50
N PHE A 141 -2.96 21.75 0.87
CA PHE A 141 -4.33 21.57 1.34
C PHE A 141 -4.38 20.59 2.50
N THR A 142 -5.36 20.75 3.37
CA THR A 142 -5.68 19.78 4.42
C THR A 142 -7.08 19.22 4.27
N ALA A 143 -7.23 17.93 4.53
CA ALA A 143 -8.51 17.24 4.62
C ALA A 143 -8.65 16.65 6.02
N THR A 144 -9.59 17.19 6.79
CA THR A 144 -9.69 16.91 8.23
C THR A 144 -11.04 16.32 8.59
N THR A 145 -11.00 15.34 9.50
CA THR A 145 -12.12 14.76 10.25
C THR A 145 -11.70 14.64 11.71
N ASP A 146 -12.61 14.23 12.59
CA ASP A 146 -12.31 14.00 14.02
C ASP A 146 -11.20 12.96 14.27
N LYS A 147 -10.93 12.07 13.32
CA LYS A 147 -10.02 10.92 13.48
C LYS A 147 -8.83 10.91 12.52
N LEU A 148 -8.84 11.78 11.51
CA LEU A 148 -7.86 11.77 10.43
C LEU A 148 -7.61 13.20 9.96
N CYS A 149 -6.33 13.55 9.84
CA CYS A 149 -5.86 14.75 9.16
C CYS A 149 -4.88 14.32 8.06
N LEU A 150 -5.18 14.75 6.84
CA LEU A 150 -4.35 14.52 5.65
C LEU A 150 -3.81 15.83 5.13
N HIS A 151 -2.53 15.86 4.77
CA HIS A 151 -1.86 17.02 4.20
C HIS A 151 -1.48 16.72 2.75
N LEU A 152 -2.08 17.43 1.79
CA LEU A 152 -1.75 17.38 0.37
C LEU A 152 -0.81 18.54 0.04
N VAL A 153 0.45 18.23 -0.27
CA VAL A 153 1.49 19.21 -0.59
C VAL A 153 1.82 19.13 -2.07
N ILE A 154 1.92 20.29 -2.73
CA ILE A 154 2.16 20.37 -4.16
C ILE A 154 3.36 21.28 -4.41
N SER A 155 4.39 20.72 -5.03
CA SER A 155 5.57 21.47 -5.47
C SER A 155 5.67 21.37 -6.98
N GLY A 156 5.71 22.49 -7.69
CA GLY A 156 5.76 22.48 -9.16
C GLY A 156 5.20 23.77 -9.76
N PRO A 157 4.59 23.70 -10.96
CA PRO A 157 4.03 24.87 -11.64
C PRO A 157 2.81 25.43 -10.92
N GLU A 158 2.38 26.62 -11.31
CA GLU A 158 1.10 27.18 -10.90
C GLU A 158 -0.06 26.26 -11.30
N TYR A 159 -1.05 26.16 -10.41
CA TYR A 159 -2.23 25.33 -10.60
C TYR A 159 -3.52 26.11 -10.33
N GLN A 160 -4.60 25.68 -10.98
CA GLN A 160 -5.96 26.10 -10.69
C GLN A 160 -6.61 25.11 -9.74
N SER A 161 -7.40 25.59 -8.77
CA SER A 161 -8.11 24.75 -7.80
C SER A 161 -9.61 24.99 -7.80
N GLU A 162 -10.37 23.92 -7.65
CA GLU A 162 -11.83 23.90 -7.53
C GLU A 162 -12.26 22.94 -6.41
N GLY A 163 -13.34 23.24 -5.70
CA GLY A 163 -13.88 22.36 -4.66
C GLY A 163 -13.34 22.60 -3.24
N LEU A 164 -12.69 23.74 -2.98
CA LEU A 164 -12.37 24.18 -1.61
C LEU A 164 -13.63 24.28 -0.75
N GLY A 165 -13.54 23.85 0.51
CA GLY A 165 -14.67 23.76 1.44
C GLY A 165 -15.60 22.56 1.19
N THR A 166 -15.26 21.68 0.25
CA THR A 166 -16.00 20.44 -0.04
C THR A 166 -15.19 19.20 0.32
N ASP A 167 -15.71 18.02 0.04
CA ASP A 167 -15.06 16.73 0.25
C ASP A 167 -14.20 16.27 -0.93
N THR A 168 -14.12 17.07 -1.99
CA THR A 168 -13.46 16.72 -3.24
C THR A 168 -12.74 17.94 -3.81
N LEU A 169 -11.42 17.84 -3.94
CA LEU A 169 -10.59 18.87 -4.54
C LEU A 169 -10.20 18.45 -5.94
N ARG A 170 -10.37 19.37 -6.90
CA ARG A 170 -9.87 19.21 -8.27
C ARG A 170 -8.81 20.27 -8.53
N LEU A 171 -7.66 19.83 -9.01
CA LEU A 171 -6.59 20.73 -9.45
C LEU A 171 -6.28 20.50 -10.92
N SER A 172 -5.84 21.55 -11.62
CA SER A 172 -5.29 21.41 -12.95
C SER A 172 -4.09 22.30 -13.17
N PHE A 173 -3.07 21.76 -13.83
CA PHE A 173 -1.82 22.44 -14.16
C PHE A 173 -1.27 21.86 -15.46
N THR A 174 -0.29 22.55 -16.05
CA THR A 174 0.35 22.13 -17.30
C THR A 174 1.83 21.95 -17.06
N LEU A 175 2.38 20.87 -17.62
CA LEU A 175 3.83 20.66 -17.67
C LEU A 175 4.28 20.64 -19.13
N SER A 176 5.41 21.29 -19.36
CA SER A 176 6.17 21.33 -20.59
C SER A 176 7.44 20.48 -20.43
N THR A 177 8.03 20.05 -21.54
CA THR A 177 9.24 19.21 -21.56
C THR A 177 10.30 19.66 -20.56
N GLY A 178 10.74 18.74 -19.70
CA GLY A 178 11.75 18.99 -18.66
C GLY A 178 11.18 19.53 -17.34
N GLU A 179 9.92 19.95 -17.29
CA GLU A 179 9.26 20.34 -16.06
C GLU A 179 8.78 19.13 -15.24
N ALA A 180 8.67 19.32 -13.93
CA ALA A 180 8.18 18.31 -13.01
C ALA A 180 7.26 18.92 -11.95
N ALA A 181 6.39 18.07 -11.39
CA ALA A 181 5.60 18.39 -10.21
C ALA A 181 5.62 17.21 -9.23
N HIS A 182 5.57 17.53 -7.95
CA HIS A 182 5.46 16.58 -6.85
C HIS A 182 4.14 16.81 -6.16
N VAL A 183 3.38 15.73 -5.98
CA VAL A 183 2.11 15.74 -5.26
C VAL A 183 2.21 14.70 -4.16
N ASP A 184 2.39 15.20 -2.93
CA ASP A 184 2.65 14.36 -1.77
C ASP A 184 1.45 14.39 -0.82
N LEU A 185 1.05 13.23 -0.32
CA LEU A 185 0.00 13.08 0.68
C LEU A 185 0.61 12.56 1.98
N TYR A 186 0.54 13.32 3.06
CA TYR A 186 1.03 12.91 4.38
C TYR A 186 -0.11 12.68 5.37
N THR A 187 0.13 11.77 6.31
CA THR A 187 -0.76 11.54 7.46
C THR A 187 -0.22 12.24 8.70
N GLU A 188 -1.11 12.77 9.54
CA GLU A 188 -0.83 13.37 10.85
C GLU A 188 -0.09 14.71 10.78
N SER A 189 1.12 14.73 10.22
CA SER A 189 1.95 15.93 10.14
C SER A 189 2.54 16.14 8.75
N LYS A 190 2.68 17.42 8.40
CA LYS A 190 3.42 17.85 7.22
C LYS A 190 4.91 17.97 7.59
N PRO A 191 5.84 17.36 6.84
CA PRO A 191 7.27 17.55 7.10
C PRO A 191 7.71 18.98 6.82
N GLU A 192 8.62 19.51 7.63
CA GLU A 192 9.34 20.75 7.32
C GLU A 192 10.29 20.49 6.14
N ARG A 193 9.94 21.01 4.95
CA ARG A 193 10.76 21.06 3.71
C ARG A 193 11.83 19.95 3.62
N LEU A 194 11.40 18.69 3.58
CA LEU A 194 12.31 17.58 3.32
C LEU A 194 12.49 17.40 1.80
N PRO A 195 13.71 17.05 1.33
CA PRO A 195 13.88 16.65 -0.06
C PRO A 195 13.04 15.40 -0.33
N CYS A 196 12.53 15.30 -1.58
CA CYS A 196 11.82 14.13 -2.05
C CYS A 196 12.64 12.85 -1.77
N PRO A 197 12.10 11.86 -1.04
CA PRO A 197 12.85 10.67 -0.63
C PRO A 197 12.96 9.61 -1.73
N TYR A 198 12.86 10.01 -3.00
CA TYR A 198 12.87 9.09 -4.15
C TYR A 198 14.15 8.25 -4.19
N GLU A 199 15.33 8.89 -4.20
CA GLU A 199 16.61 8.16 -4.29
C GLU A 199 16.84 7.27 -3.06
N SER A 200 16.55 7.75 -1.85
CA SER A 200 16.70 6.92 -0.64
C SER A 200 15.75 5.72 -0.64
N THR A 201 14.53 5.89 -1.16
CA THR A 201 13.54 4.80 -1.29
C THR A 201 13.99 3.79 -2.34
N LYS A 202 14.50 4.27 -3.47
CA LYS A 202 15.03 3.43 -4.54
C LYS A 202 16.22 2.60 -4.03
N THR A 203 17.21 3.26 -3.43
CA THR A 203 18.39 2.61 -2.84
C THR A 203 17.99 1.57 -1.81
N TYR A 204 17.01 1.85 -0.94
CA TYR A 204 16.55 0.85 0.04
C TYR A 204 16.11 -0.46 -0.62
N TRP A 205 15.27 -0.37 -1.66
CA TRP A 205 14.75 -1.57 -2.32
C TRP A 205 15.84 -2.32 -3.09
N GLU A 206 16.69 -1.60 -3.83
CA GLU A 206 17.83 -2.15 -4.55
C GLU A 206 18.82 -2.84 -3.59
N GLU A 207 19.15 -2.20 -2.46
CA GLU A 207 20.02 -2.80 -1.45
C GLU A 207 19.36 -4.00 -0.78
N TRP A 208 18.07 -3.92 -0.44
CA TRP A 208 17.38 -5.01 0.25
C TRP A 208 17.29 -6.26 -0.61
N ILE A 209 16.92 -6.14 -1.88
CA ILE A 209 16.77 -7.30 -2.77
C ILE A 209 18.11 -7.93 -3.12
N GLN A 210 19.18 -7.13 -3.20
CA GLN A 210 20.55 -7.62 -3.39
C GLN A 210 21.17 -8.16 -2.09
N PHE A 211 20.62 -7.81 -0.92
CA PHE A 211 21.09 -8.30 0.38
C PHE A 211 20.50 -9.66 0.73
N CYS A 212 21.37 -10.66 0.76
CA CYS A 212 21.05 -12.07 0.93
C CYS A 212 22.24 -12.74 1.62
N ILE A 213 21.99 -13.68 2.53
CA ILE A 213 23.07 -14.38 3.24
C ILE A 213 23.27 -15.78 2.67
N GLY A 214 24.53 -16.21 2.56
CA GLY A 214 24.93 -17.57 2.19
C GLY A 214 24.97 -17.84 0.68
N GLN A 215 25.11 -19.11 0.30
CA GLN A 215 25.13 -19.55 -1.12
C GLN A 215 23.75 -19.52 -1.79
N ARG A 216 22.73 -19.00 -1.09
CA ARG A 216 21.32 -18.99 -1.52
C ARG A 216 20.89 -17.68 -2.17
N CYS A 217 21.82 -16.75 -2.36
CA CYS A 217 21.61 -15.57 -3.19
C CYS A 217 21.58 -16.00 -4.66
N ALA A 218 20.49 -16.63 -5.05
CA ALA A 218 20.41 -17.30 -6.32
C ALA A 218 20.04 -16.26 -7.38
N TRP A 219 21.00 -15.93 -8.23
CA TRP A 219 20.68 -15.61 -9.61
C TRP A 219 20.01 -16.86 -10.20
N LEU A 220 18.68 -16.83 -10.32
CA LEU A 220 17.85 -17.96 -10.79
C LEU A 220 17.72 -17.94 -12.32
N GLY A 221 18.75 -17.45 -13.02
CA GLY A 221 18.72 -17.30 -14.46
C GLY A 221 17.62 -16.38 -14.94
N GLU A 222 16.88 -16.83 -15.95
CA GLU A 222 15.77 -16.11 -16.56
C GLU A 222 14.59 -15.83 -15.60
N PHE A 223 14.48 -16.59 -14.50
CA PHE A 223 13.40 -16.42 -13.52
C PHE A 223 13.68 -15.34 -12.48
N THR A 224 14.91 -14.81 -12.42
CA THR A 224 15.33 -13.80 -11.44
C THR A 224 14.35 -12.61 -11.36
N PRO A 225 13.90 -12.00 -12.48
CA PRO A 225 12.96 -10.87 -12.41
C PRO A 225 11.62 -11.23 -11.77
N LEU A 226 11.09 -12.43 -12.04
CA LEU A 226 9.82 -12.90 -11.47
C LEU A 226 9.94 -13.17 -9.97
N VAL A 227 11.07 -13.74 -9.56
CA VAL A 227 11.35 -14.01 -8.14
C VAL A 227 11.59 -12.70 -7.38
N HIS A 228 12.38 -11.77 -7.91
CA HIS A 228 12.59 -10.46 -7.30
C HIS A 228 11.28 -9.69 -7.13
N ARG A 229 10.42 -9.68 -8.16
CA ARG A 229 9.10 -9.07 -8.08
C ARG A 229 8.24 -9.69 -6.98
N SER A 230 8.29 -11.01 -6.82
CA SER A 230 7.56 -11.72 -5.76
C SER A 230 8.10 -11.38 -4.37
N LEU A 231 9.43 -11.39 -4.19
CA LEU A 231 10.10 -11.05 -2.93
C LEU A 231 9.78 -9.62 -2.48
N LEU A 232 9.83 -8.66 -3.41
CA LEU A 232 9.52 -7.27 -3.13
C LEU A 232 8.06 -7.07 -2.66
N VAL A 233 7.11 -7.87 -3.14
CA VAL A 233 5.72 -7.86 -2.64
C VAL A 233 5.64 -8.47 -1.24
N LEU A 234 6.28 -9.62 -1.00
CA LEU A 234 6.30 -10.25 0.32
C LEU A 234 6.94 -9.34 1.38
N LYS A 235 8.01 -8.64 1.02
CA LYS A 235 8.66 -7.64 1.86
C LYS A 235 7.77 -6.44 2.13
N LEU A 236 7.07 -5.92 1.12
CA LEU A 236 6.11 -4.83 1.28
C LEU A 236 5.01 -5.18 2.27
N LEU A 237 4.57 -6.44 2.34
CA LEU A 237 3.58 -6.96 3.30
C LEU A 237 4.17 -7.34 4.66
N THR A 238 5.49 -7.24 4.85
CA THR A 238 6.17 -7.45 6.13
C THR A 238 6.22 -6.13 6.89
N ILE A 239 5.39 -6.00 7.92
CA ILE A 239 5.18 -4.77 8.66
C ILE A 239 6.40 -4.43 9.50
N GLN A 240 7.24 -3.51 9.02
CA GLN A 240 8.56 -3.24 9.58
C GLN A 240 8.56 -2.87 11.07
N PRO A 241 7.62 -2.03 11.58
CA PRO A 241 7.64 -1.67 13.01
C PRO A 241 7.36 -2.83 13.95
N THR A 242 6.60 -3.84 13.51
CA THR A 242 6.17 -4.95 14.38
C THR A 242 6.87 -6.27 14.06
N GLY A 243 7.23 -6.52 12.80
CA GLY A 243 7.68 -7.81 12.28
C GLY A 243 6.54 -8.73 11.82
N ALA A 244 5.29 -8.27 11.92
CA ALA A 244 4.12 -9.01 11.44
C ALA A 244 4.12 -9.13 9.90
N ILE A 245 3.47 -10.15 9.35
CA ILE A 245 3.35 -10.35 7.90
C ILE A 245 1.88 -10.45 7.54
N ALA A 246 1.35 -9.49 6.79
CA ALA A 246 -0.04 -9.50 6.36
C ALA A 246 -0.26 -10.50 5.22
N ALA A 247 -1.41 -11.19 5.21
CA ALA A 247 -1.74 -12.14 4.16
C ALA A 247 -2.03 -11.47 2.81
N ALA A 248 -2.64 -10.27 2.81
CA ALA A 248 -2.83 -9.45 1.62
C ALA A 248 -2.92 -7.96 1.95
N ALA A 249 -2.75 -7.12 0.93
CA ALA A 249 -2.88 -5.66 1.03
C ALA A 249 -4.34 -5.16 1.15
N THR A 250 -5.33 -6.00 0.83
CA THR A 250 -6.72 -5.57 0.63
C THR A 250 -7.70 -6.34 1.51
N THR A 251 -8.85 -5.71 1.74
CA THR A 251 -10.04 -6.38 2.27
C THR A 251 -11.08 -6.58 1.18
N SER A 252 -11.94 -7.59 1.35
CA SER A 252 -13.24 -7.69 0.69
C SER A 252 -13.22 -7.81 -0.83
N LEU A 253 -12.07 -8.17 -1.40
CA LEU A 253 -12.04 -8.62 -2.78
C LEU A 253 -12.61 -10.04 -2.88
N PRO A 254 -13.49 -10.29 -3.84
CA PRO A 254 -14.18 -11.57 -3.95
C PRO A 254 -13.28 -12.65 -4.55
N GLU A 255 -13.33 -13.88 -4.02
CA GLU A 255 -12.75 -15.05 -4.71
C GLU A 255 -13.38 -15.27 -6.09
N THR A 256 -14.65 -14.89 -6.26
CA THR A 256 -15.38 -14.95 -7.52
C THR A 256 -16.30 -13.75 -7.59
N PRO A 257 -16.25 -12.92 -8.65
CA PRO A 257 -17.14 -11.76 -8.79
C PRO A 257 -18.61 -12.13 -8.55
N GLY A 258 -19.29 -11.34 -7.71
CA GLY A 258 -20.66 -11.57 -7.26
C GLY A 258 -20.81 -12.56 -6.09
N GLY A 259 -19.74 -13.23 -5.68
CA GLY A 259 -19.74 -14.22 -4.60
C GLY A 259 -19.70 -13.61 -3.18
N PRO A 260 -19.96 -14.43 -2.14
CA PRO A 260 -19.97 -14.00 -0.73
C PRO A 260 -18.62 -14.14 -0.01
N ARG A 261 -17.61 -14.69 -0.70
CA ARG A 261 -16.28 -15.04 -0.19
C ARG A 261 -15.33 -13.86 -0.32
N ASN A 262 -15.59 -12.83 0.49
CA ASN A 262 -15.00 -11.49 0.39
C ASN A 262 -14.41 -11.06 1.74
N TRP A 263 -13.40 -11.77 2.23
CA TRP A 263 -12.86 -11.55 3.58
C TRP A 263 -11.83 -10.43 3.63
N ASP A 264 -11.60 -9.94 4.85
CA ASP A 264 -10.48 -9.07 5.17
C ASP A 264 -9.21 -9.90 5.38
N TYR A 265 -8.22 -9.76 4.49
CA TYR A 265 -6.96 -10.49 4.50
C TYR A 265 -5.77 -9.65 4.99
N ARG A 266 -6.02 -8.46 5.54
CA ARG A 266 -4.96 -7.53 5.99
C ARG A 266 -4.32 -7.89 7.33
N PHE A 267 -4.65 -9.07 7.85
CA PHE A 267 -4.20 -9.59 9.13
C PHE A 267 -3.06 -10.60 8.96
N THR A 268 -2.38 -10.87 10.06
CA THR A 268 -1.29 -11.85 10.11
C THR A 268 -1.88 -13.24 10.32
N TRP A 269 -2.06 -13.99 9.24
CA TRP A 269 -2.36 -15.42 9.31
C TRP A 269 -1.07 -16.19 9.57
N LEU A 270 -1.05 -17.00 10.63
CA LEU A 270 0.16 -17.72 11.02
C LEU A 270 0.65 -18.68 9.92
N ARG A 271 -0.28 -19.30 9.19
CA ARG A 271 0.04 -20.18 8.04
C ARG A 271 0.72 -19.38 6.91
N ASP A 272 0.06 -18.33 6.44
CA ASP A 272 0.51 -17.49 5.33
C ASP A 272 1.86 -16.81 5.64
N ALA A 273 2.02 -16.32 6.87
CA ALA A 273 3.28 -15.77 7.36
C ALA A 273 4.39 -16.84 7.36
N SER A 274 4.10 -18.06 7.80
CA SER A 274 5.09 -19.16 7.80
C SER A 274 5.56 -19.52 6.38
N PHE A 275 4.65 -19.54 5.40
CA PHE A 275 5.03 -19.74 3.99
C PHE A 275 5.82 -18.57 3.40
N THR A 276 5.47 -17.34 3.77
CA THR A 276 6.23 -16.14 3.38
C THR A 276 7.65 -16.21 3.91
N LEU A 277 7.82 -16.56 5.19
CA LEU A 277 9.13 -16.74 5.80
C LEU A 277 9.93 -17.86 5.17
N LYS A 278 9.29 -18.98 4.83
CA LYS A 278 9.95 -20.07 4.10
C LYS A 278 10.52 -19.59 2.77
N ALA A 279 9.79 -18.77 2.02
CA ALA A 279 10.26 -18.21 0.76
C ALA A 279 11.43 -17.24 0.98
N LEU A 280 11.29 -16.27 1.88
CA LEU A 280 12.33 -15.28 2.21
C LEU A 280 13.62 -15.96 2.71
N PHE A 281 13.48 -16.91 3.64
CA PHE A 281 14.61 -17.64 4.21
C PHE A 281 15.33 -18.51 3.17
N SER A 282 14.59 -19.13 2.24
CA SER A 282 15.18 -19.95 1.17
C SER A 282 16.06 -19.13 0.23
N LEU A 283 15.90 -17.80 0.21
CA LEU A 283 16.65 -16.86 -0.62
C LEU A 283 17.61 -15.97 0.19
N GLY A 284 17.79 -16.25 1.49
CA GLY A 284 18.81 -15.61 2.32
C GLY A 284 18.35 -14.34 3.05
N HIS A 285 17.06 -14.01 3.04
CA HIS A 285 16.47 -12.89 3.79
C HIS A 285 16.07 -13.34 5.21
N VAL A 286 17.03 -13.31 6.15
CA VAL A 286 16.88 -13.87 7.51
C VAL A 286 16.33 -12.85 8.52
N SER A 287 16.51 -11.55 8.28
CA SER A 287 16.12 -10.50 9.24
C SER A 287 14.61 -10.37 9.42
N GLU A 288 13.83 -10.64 8.38
CA GLU A 288 12.36 -10.71 8.41
C GLU A 288 11.89 -11.86 9.30
N ALA A 289 12.58 -12.99 9.27
CA ALA A 289 12.26 -14.16 10.08
C ALA A 289 12.54 -13.93 11.57
N ASP A 290 13.68 -13.33 11.93
CA ASP A 290 13.94 -12.90 13.33
C ASP A 290 12.87 -11.91 13.81
N SER A 291 12.50 -10.93 12.97
CA SER A 291 11.49 -9.94 13.31
C SER A 291 10.12 -10.56 13.56
N PHE A 292 9.69 -11.50 12.71
CA PHE A 292 8.44 -12.22 12.89
C PHE A 292 8.43 -13.10 14.15
N ILE A 293 9.51 -13.82 14.45
CA ILE A 293 9.58 -14.63 15.68
C ILE A 293 9.52 -13.75 16.92
N ARG A 294 10.17 -12.58 16.92
CA ARG A 294 10.05 -11.61 18.02
C ARG A 294 8.61 -11.14 18.19
N TRP A 295 7.93 -10.81 17.09
CA TRP A 295 6.51 -10.43 17.09
C TRP A 295 5.63 -11.55 17.66
N LEU A 296 5.85 -12.78 17.20
CA LEU A 296 5.09 -13.96 17.59
C LEU A 296 5.29 -14.26 19.08
N HIS A 297 6.54 -14.23 19.55
CA HIS A 297 6.87 -14.39 20.97
C HIS A 297 6.24 -13.28 21.83
N ALA A 298 6.26 -12.02 21.39
CA ALA A 298 5.61 -10.93 22.11
C ALA A 298 4.08 -11.14 22.20
N THR A 299 3.46 -11.58 21.10
CA THR A 299 2.03 -11.92 21.04
C THR A 299 1.69 -13.05 22.01
N TYR A 300 2.52 -14.09 22.08
CA TYR A 300 2.34 -15.21 23.01
C TYR A 300 2.53 -14.82 24.47
N ARG A 301 3.49 -13.95 24.76
CA ARG A 301 3.68 -13.42 26.13
C ARG A 301 2.48 -12.59 26.59
N ARG A 302 1.80 -11.91 25.65
CA ARG A 302 0.62 -11.09 25.95
C ARG A 302 -0.63 -11.94 26.21
N HIS A 303 -0.88 -12.95 25.38
CA HIS A 303 -2.16 -13.68 25.39
C HIS A 303 -2.08 -15.14 25.88
N GLY A 304 -0.86 -15.64 26.14
CA GLY A 304 -0.60 -17.03 26.48
C GLY A 304 -0.40 -17.93 25.25
N SER A 305 0.32 -19.04 25.44
CA SER A 305 0.67 -19.99 24.36
C SER A 305 -0.22 -21.23 24.31
N ARG A 306 -1.18 -21.38 25.25
CA ARG A 306 -1.99 -22.61 25.38
C ARG A 306 -2.93 -22.83 24.19
N ARG A 307 -3.43 -21.76 23.57
CA ARG A 307 -4.28 -21.81 22.39
C ARG A 307 -3.89 -20.70 21.42
N LEU A 308 -3.21 -21.08 20.35
CA LEU A 308 -2.87 -20.16 19.28
C LEU A 308 -4.12 -19.83 18.47
N GLN A 309 -4.28 -18.56 18.12
CA GLN A 309 -5.24 -18.18 17.10
C GLN A 309 -4.61 -18.36 15.73
N ILE A 310 -5.46 -18.62 14.74
CA ILE A 310 -4.99 -18.79 13.36
C ILE A 310 -4.47 -17.49 12.75
N MET A 311 -4.94 -16.35 13.26
CA MET A 311 -4.51 -15.03 12.84
C MET A 311 -4.67 -13.99 13.96
N TYR A 312 -3.91 -12.90 13.82
CA TYR A 312 -3.91 -11.73 14.71
C TYR A 312 -3.87 -10.45 13.87
N SER A 313 -4.17 -9.30 14.48
CA SER A 313 -3.88 -8.01 13.82
C SER A 313 -2.39 -7.87 13.54
N ILE A 314 -2.00 -6.88 12.73
CA ILE A 314 -0.57 -6.61 12.50
C ILE A 314 0.17 -6.10 13.76
N HIS A 315 -0.57 -5.74 14.81
CA HIS A 315 -0.05 -5.34 16.14
C HIS A 315 -0.18 -6.44 17.21
N GLY A 316 -0.74 -7.61 16.86
CA GLY A 316 -0.86 -8.77 17.73
C GLY A 316 -2.11 -8.78 18.63
N GLU A 317 -3.15 -8.01 18.31
CA GLU A 317 -4.46 -8.13 18.98
C GLU A 317 -5.21 -9.40 18.54
N GLN A 318 -5.96 -9.99 19.47
CA GLN A 318 -6.74 -11.21 19.26
C GLN A 318 -8.13 -10.97 18.67
N ALA A 319 -8.72 -9.82 18.98
CA ALA A 319 -10.09 -9.50 18.64
C ALA A 319 -10.14 -8.86 17.25
N LEU A 320 -10.62 -9.63 16.27
CA LEU A 320 -10.76 -9.21 14.88
C LEU A 320 -12.23 -9.25 14.47
N GLU A 321 -13.07 -8.64 15.31
CA GLU A 321 -14.53 -8.65 15.14
C GLU A 321 -14.92 -8.23 13.73
N GLU A 322 -15.63 -9.13 13.06
CA GLU A 322 -16.05 -8.93 11.68
C GLU A 322 -17.36 -8.15 11.65
N ARG A 323 -17.38 -7.10 10.84
CA ARG A 323 -18.60 -6.33 10.54
C ARG A 323 -18.83 -6.28 9.05
N SER A 324 -20.11 -6.31 8.65
CA SER A 324 -20.52 -6.09 7.26
C SER A 324 -20.76 -4.61 7.02
N LEU A 325 -20.08 -4.03 6.04
CA LEU A 325 -20.21 -2.65 5.60
C LEU A 325 -21.34 -2.55 4.56
N MET A 326 -22.58 -2.60 5.04
CA MET A 326 -23.79 -2.72 4.21
C MET A 326 -24.02 -1.55 3.24
N HIS A 327 -23.38 -0.41 3.52
CA HIS A 327 -23.49 0.81 2.75
C HIS A 327 -22.63 0.79 1.47
N LEU A 328 -21.65 -0.11 1.38
CA LEU A 328 -20.82 -0.29 0.19
C LEU A 328 -21.39 -1.35 -0.73
N LYS A 329 -21.28 -1.15 -2.05
CA LYS A 329 -21.73 -2.15 -3.02
C LYS A 329 -20.79 -3.34 -3.18
N GLY A 330 -19.50 -3.16 -2.86
CA GLY A 330 -18.46 -4.18 -3.01
C GLY A 330 -17.95 -4.29 -4.44
N TYR A 331 -16.72 -4.77 -4.62
CA TYR A 331 -16.08 -4.85 -5.93
C TYR A 331 -16.96 -5.60 -6.94
N LEU A 332 -17.31 -4.93 -8.05
CA LEU A 332 -18.26 -5.46 -9.06
C LEU A 332 -19.61 -5.93 -8.46
N GLY A 333 -20.09 -5.28 -7.40
CA GLY A 333 -21.32 -5.63 -6.70
C GLY A 333 -21.21 -6.85 -5.78
N SER A 334 -19.99 -7.33 -5.51
CA SER A 334 -19.77 -8.53 -4.68
C SER A 334 -19.99 -8.21 -3.20
N ARG A 335 -21.01 -8.82 -2.60
CA ARG A 335 -21.39 -8.62 -1.19
C ARG A 335 -21.26 -9.91 -0.39
N PRO A 336 -20.98 -9.82 0.92
CA PRO A 336 -20.81 -8.59 1.71
C PRO A 336 -19.43 -7.96 1.55
N VAL A 337 -19.30 -6.69 1.90
CA VAL A 337 -18.01 -6.03 2.17
C VAL A 337 -17.75 -6.15 3.67
N ARG A 338 -16.58 -6.65 4.05
CA ARG A 338 -16.20 -7.00 5.42
C ARG A 338 -15.05 -6.13 5.94
N ALA A 339 -15.12 -5.77 7.21
CA ALA A 339 -13.97 -5.25 7.94
C ALA A 339 -13.79 -6.12 9.19
N GLY A 340 -12.56 -6.57 9.44
CA GLY A 340 -12.35 -7.66 10.39
C GLY A 340 -12.59 -9.03 9.73
N ASN A 341 -12.35 -10.11 10.47
CA ASN A 341 -12.43 -11.45 9.92
C ASN A 341 -12.81 -12.46 11.00
N ALA A 342 -14.01 -13.04 10.90
CA ALA A 342 -14.57 -13.90 11.94
C ALA A 342 -13.80 -15.22 12.14
N ALA A 343 -12.89 -15.56 11.23
CA ALA A 343 -12.07 -16.76 11.33
C ALA A 343 -11.17 -16.77 12.57
N PHE A 344 -10.97 -15.63 13.27
CA PHE A 344 -10.11 -15.54 14.46
C PHE A 344 -10.58 -16.42 15.63
N ARG A 345 -11.85 -16.86 15.58
CA ARG A 345 -12.49 -17.75 16.54
C ARG A 345 -12.33 -19.24 16.18
N GLN A 346 -11.93 -19.54 14.94
CA GLN A 346 -11.75 -20.92 14.49
C GLN A 346 -10.52 -21.55 15.14
N ASN A 347 -10.55 -22.87 15.24
CA ASN A 347 -9.42 -23.66 15.71
C ASN A 347 -8.91 -24.51 14.55
N GLN A 348 -7.72 -24.21 14.04
CA GLN A 348 -7.07 -24.97 12.99
C GLN A 348 -5.75 -25.51 13.54
N TRP A 349 -5.57 -26.84 13.53
CA TRP A 349 -4.47 -27.51 14.23
C TRP A 349 -3.16 -27.54 13.43
N ASP A 350 -3.22 -27.31 12.12
CA ASP A 350 -2.05 -27.27 11.24
C ASP A 350 -1.12 -26.08 11.58
N ILE A 351 -1.66 -24.98 12.12
CA ILE A 351 -0.87 -23.77 12.44
C ILE A 351 0.32 -24.05 13.37
N TYR A 352 0.20 -25.04 14.24
CA TYR A 352 1.29 -25.44 15.13
C TYR A 352 2.46 -26.02 14.34
N GLY A 353 2.16 -26.87 13.35
CA GLY A 353 3.16 -27.43 12.44
C GLY A 353 3.85 -26.35 11.61
N GLU A 354 3.07 -25.41 11.07
CA GLU A 354 3.60 -24.32 10.23
C GLU A 354 4.54 -23.39 11.01
N VAL A 355 4.14 -23.00 12.22
CA VAL A 355 4.99 -22.19 13.11
C VAL A 355 6.27 -22.95 13.49
N MET A 356 6.17 -24.26 13.75
CA MET A 356 7.34 -25.09 14.05
C MET A 356 8.27 -25.24 12.83
N ASP A 357 7.75 -25.42 11.61
CA ASP A 357 8.57 -25.45 10.38
C ASP A 357 9.32 -24.14 10.17
N ALA A 358 8.64 -23.00 10.37
CA ALA A 358 9.27 -21.69 10.29
C ALA A 358 10.39 -21.50 11.33
N ALA A 359 10.16 -21.93 12.58
CA ALA A 359 11.14 -21.86 13.66
C ALA A 359 12.35 -22.80 13.43
N LEU A 360 12.11 -24.02 12.94
CA LEU A 360 13.16 -24.98 12.63
C LEU A 360 14.14 -24.41 11.59
N ARG A 361 13.63 -23.77 10.54
CA ARG A 361 14.49 -23.14 9.51
C ARG A 361 15.43 -22.10 10.10
N LEU A 362 14.95 -21.28 11.04
CA LEU A 362 15.79 -20.29 11.71
C LEU A 362 16.93 -20.93 12.52
N SER A 363 16.72 -22.13 13.05
CA SER A 363 17.77 -22.87 13.75
C SER A 363 18.89 -23.37 12.84
N ASP A 364 18.65 -23.49 11.52
CA ASP A 364 19.70 -23.85 10.55
C ASP A 364 20.72 -22.71 10.30
N TYR A 365 20.51 -21.53 10.92
CA TYR A 365 21.33 -20.33 10.73
C TYR A 365 21.97 -19.78 12.03
N ALA A 366 21.55 -20.27 13.20
CA ALA A 366 22.13 -19.94 14.50
C ALA A 366 23.25 -20.90 14.85
#